data_AF-A0A3D5YVP9-F1
#
_entry.id   AF-A0A3D5YVP9-F1
#
_cell.length_a   1.000
_cell.length_b   1.000
_cell.length_c   1.000
_cell.angle_alpha   90.00
_cell.angle_beta   90.00
_cell.angle_gamma   90.00
#
_symmetry.space_group_name_H-M   'P 1'
#
loop_
_entity.id
_entity.type
_entity.pdbx_description
1 polymer ?
#
loop_
_entity_poly.entity_id
_entity_poly.type
_entity_poly.pdbx_seq_one_letter_code
_entity_poly.pdbx_strand_id
1 'polypeptide(L)'
;MNKSFSIKLIFPISRSKSFNRVLNLAREFDDFKPGNPNVVSINKEEELLEKWEFFNLLFWRTVDWKGSSVEFDGQRYQGHHDKTRIFYSLQFEKQKHINRVLDRIKEIRRIYDYTFYSRMNDLKILN
;
A
#
# COMPACT_ATOMS: atom_id res chain seq x y z
N MET A 1 -6.69 -3.39 -22.48
CA MET A 1 -6.87 -4.26 -21.30
C MET A 1 -6.37 -3.50 -20.09
N ASN A 2 -7.25 -3.07 -19.18
CA ASN A 2 -6.82 -2.59 -17.87
C ASN A 2 -6.23 -3.80 -17.13
N LYS A 3 -4.90 -3.86 -17.00
CA LYS A 3 -4.28 -4.88 -16.18
C LYS A 3 -4.74 -4.66 -14.74
N SER A 4 -5.38 -5.67 -14.16
CA SER A 4 -5.71 -5.66 -12.74
C SER A 4 -4.42 -5.62 -11.94
N PHE A 5 -4.33 -4.71 -10.97
CA PHE A 5 -3.23 -4.67 -10.02
C PHE A 5 -3.11 -6.04 -9.33
N SER A 6 -1.88 -6.56 -9.20
CA SER A 6 -1.61 -7.82 -8.53
C SER A 6 -0.16 -7.86 -8.07
N ILE A 7 0.05 -7.98 -6.77
CA ILE A 7 1.34 -8.25 -6.15
C ILE A 7 1.26 -9.48 -5.25
N LYS A 8 2.34 -10.29 -5.22
CA LYS A 8 2.49 -11.36 -4.22
C LYS A 8 3.83 -11.28 -3.52
N LEU A 9 3.82 -11.46 -2.21
CA LEU A 9 5.01 -11.72 -1.40
C LEU A 9 5.06 -13.21 -1.10
N ILE A 10 6.14 -13.86 -1.54
CA ILE A 10 6.35 -15.29 -1.37
C ILE A 10 7.59 -15.47 -0.52
N PHE A 11 7.47 -16.19 0.59
CA PHE A 11 8.59 -16.42 1.51
C PHE A 11 8.55 -17.82 2.11
N PRO A 12 9.70 -18.52 2.21
CA PRO A 12 9.74 -19.87 2.74
C PRO A 12 9.54 -19.89 4.26
N ILE A 13 9.34 -21.08 4.80
CA ILE A 13 9.45 -21.31 6.24
C ILE A 13 10.88 -20.95 6.68
N SER A 14 11.01 -20.24 7.80
CA SER A 14 12.30 -19.83 8.35
C SER A 14 12.44 -20.29 9.80
N ARG A 15 13.66 -20.67 10.19
CA ARG A 15 14.01 -20.92 11.60
C ARG A 15 14.33 -19.64 12.37
N SER A 16 14.26 -18.48 11.72
CA SER A 16 14.49 -17.18 12.36
C SER A 16 13.54 -16.95 13.52
N LYS A 17 14.04 -16.36 14.60
CA LYS A 17 13.22 -15.87 15.73
C LYS A 17 12.16 -14.85 15.29
N SER A 18 12.36 -14.18 14.15
CA SER A 18 11.40 -13.24 13.56
C SER A 18 10.29 -13.90 12.74
N PHE A 19 10.36 -15.21 12.48
CA PHE A 19 9.41 -15.90 11.59
C PHE A 19 7.96 -15.78 12.07
N ASN A 20 7.71 -15.99 13.37
CA ASN A 20 6.37 -15.83 13.93
C ASN A 20 5.83 -14.40 13.78
N ARG A 21 6.71 -13.39 13.88
CA ARG A 21 6.31 -11.99 13.66
C ARG A 21 5.98 -11.75 12.19
N VAL A 22 6.72 -12.35 11.25
CA VAL A 22 6.43 -12.31 9.82
C VAL A 22 5.08 -12.96 9.51
N LEU A 23 4.78 -14.12 10.12
CA LEU A 23 3.48 -14.77 9.97
C LEU A 23 2.33 -13.91 10.51
N ASN A 24 2.52 -13.22 11.64
CA ASN A 24 1.50 -12.31 12.17
C ASN A 24 1.26 -11.13 11.23
N LEU A 25 2.32 -10.52 10.66
CA LEU A 25 2.17 -9.47 9.65
C LEU A 25 1.44 -9.98 8.41
N ALA A 26 1.73 -11.21 7.97
CA ALA A 26 1.11 -11.80 6.80
C ALA A 26 -0.39 -12.09 6.99
N ARG A 27 -0.82 -12.44 8.21
CA ARG A 27 -2.23 -12.71 8.54
C ARG A 27 -3.14 -11.48 8.47
N GLU A 28 -2.59 -10.28 8.44
CA GLU A 28 -3.38 -9.05 8.29
C GLU A 28 -3.92 -8.89 6.85
N PHE A 29 -3.41 -9.65 5.88
CA PHE A 29 -3.84 -9.58 4.48
C PHE A 29 -4.98 -10.56 4.19
N ASP A 30 -5.89 -10.16 3.29
CA ASP A 30 -7.12 -10.91 3.01
C ASP A 30 -6.81 -12.26 2.33
N ASP A 31 -5.82 -12.30 1.43
CA ASP A 31 -5.37 -13.51 0.72
C ASP A 31 -3.98 -13.95 1.18
N PHE A 32 -3.91 -14.38 2.45
CA PHE A 32 -2.74 -15.06 3.00
C PHE A 32 -2.92 -16.58 3.01
N LYS A 33 -2.00 -17.27 2.34
CA LYS A 33 -1.91 -18.74 2.29
C LYS A 33 -0.66 -19.21 3.04
N PRO A 34 -0.79 -19.67 4.29
CA PRO A 34 0.33 -20.25 5.02
C PRO A 34 0.76 -21.58 4.37
N GLY A 35 2.06 -21.84 4.31
CA GLY A 35 2.59 -23.03 3.65
C GLY A 35 4.11 -23.01 3.47
N ASN A 36 4.59 -23.86 2.55
CA ASN A 36 5.99 -23.84 2.12
C ASN A 36 6.07 -23.78 0.57
N PRO A 37 6.15 -22.58 -0.02
CA PRO A 37 6.29 -21.27 0.64
C PRO A 37 4.96 -20.71 1.18
N ASN A 38 5.07 -19.73 2.06
CA ASN A 38 3.97 -18.86 2.45
C ASN A 38 3.74 -17.83 1.36
N VAL A 39 2.48 -17.48 1.09
CA VAL A 39 2.10 -16.56 0.01
C VAL A 39 1.11 -15.53 0.54
N VAL A 40 1.44 -14.25 0.40
CA VAL A 40 0.51 -13.13 0.56
C VAL A 40 0.22 -12.58 -0.83
N SER A 41 -1.04 -12.58 -1.25
CA SER A 41 -1.48 -11.97 -2.51
C SER A 41 -2.30 -10.71 -2.23
N ILE A 42 -2.03 -9.64 -2.96
CA ILE A 42 -2.78 -8.39 -2.87
C ILE A 42 -3.24 -8.03 -4.29
N ASN A 43 -4.55 -8.15 -4.51
CA ASN A 43 -5.18 -8.02 -5.83
C ASN A 43 -5.94 -6.69 -6.00
N LYS A 44 -5.97 -5.86 -4.95
CA LYS A 44 -6.64 -4.56 -4.92
C LYS A 44 -5.64 -3.49 -4.48
N GLU A 45 -5.61 -2.36 -5.18
CA GLU A 45 -4.73 -1.25 -4.81
C GLU A 45 -5.14 -0.66 -3.45
N GLU A 46 -6.45 -0.61 -3.18
CA GLU A 46 -7.02 -0.10 -1.93
C GLU A 46 -6.50 -0.87 -0.71
N GLU A 47 -6.46 -2.21 -0.79
CA GLU A 47 -5.93 -3.05 0.29
C GLU A 47 -4.44 -2.75 0.54
N LEU A 48 -3.64 -2.59 -0.52
CA LEU A 48 -2.22 -2.24 -0.37
C LEU A 48 -2.04 -0.88 0.32
N LEU A 49 -2.87 0.10 -0.03
CA LEU A 49 -2.81 1.44 0.56
C LEU A 49 -3.22 1.43 2.03
N GLU A 50 -4.33 0.75 2.36
CA GLU A 50 -4.84 0.62 3.74
C GLU A 50 -3.87 -0.15 4.65
N LYS A 51 -3.29 -1.25 4.14
CA LYS A 51 -2.38 -2.14 4.88
C LYS A 51 -0.90 -1.83 4.61
N TRP A 52 -0.58 -0.61 4.15
CA TRP A 52 0.76 -0.26 3.69
C TRP A 52 1.85 -0.53 4.74
N GLU A 53 1.60 -0.19 6.02
CA GLU A 53 2.61 -0.40 7.07
C GLU A 53 2.87 -1.87 7.35
N PHE A 54 1.84 -2.72 7.28
CA PHE A 54 2.01 -4.17 7.36
C PHE A 54 2.80 -4.70 6.17
N PHE A 55 2.49 -4.21 4.96
CA PHE A 55 3.19 -4.58 3.74
C PHE A 55 4.67 -4.17 3.81
N ASN A 56 4.95 -2.94 4.22
CA ASN A 56 6.28 -2.39 4.41
C ASN A 56 7.12 -3.25 5.36
N LEU A 57 6.59 -3.53 6.54
CA LEU A 57 7.29 -4.35 7.53
C LEU A 57 7.48 -5.80 7.05
N LEU A 58 6.46 -6.38 6.41
CA LEU A 58 6.52 -7.74 5.88
C LEU A 58 7.58 -7.86 4.77
N PHE A 59 7.57 -6.93 3.83
CA PHE A 59 8.51 -6.85 2.71
C PHE A 59 9.94 -6.79 3.23
N TRP A 60 10.30 -5.79 4.04
CA TRP A 60 11.68 -5.62 4.50
C TRP A 60 12.16 -6.75 5.39
N ARG A 61 11.27 -7.42 6.12
CA ARG A 61 11.64 -8.60 6.93
C ARG A 61 11.90 -9.85 6.11
N THR A 62 11.40 -9.92 4.87
CA THR A 62 11.46 -11.13 4.04
C THR A 62 12.29 -10.95 2.75
N VAL A 63 12.60 -9.72 2.35
CA VAL A 63 13.28 -9.42 1.08
C VAL A 63 14.64 -10.11 0.94
N ASP A 64 15.38 -10.28 2.04
CA ASP A 64 16.70 -10.93 2.02
C ASP A 64 16.67 -12.42 2.35
N TRP A 65 15.49 -12.99 2.58
CA TRP A 65 15.41 -14.43 2.87
C TRP A 65 15.73 -15.23 1.62
N LYS A 66 16.62 -16.22 1.77
CA LYS A 66 16.93 -17.17 0.70
C LYS A 66 15.64 -17.88 0.29
N GLY A 67 15.30 -17.79 -1.00
CA GLY A 67 14.07 -18.39 -1.55
C GLY A 67 12.82 -17.50 -1.46
N SER A 68 12.94 -16.25 -0.95
CA SER A 68 11.85 -15.29 -1.08
C SER A 68 11.78 -14.68 -2.48
N SER A 69 10.57 -14.37 -2.92
CA SER A 69 10.33 -13.70 -4.19
C SER A 69 9.13 -12.76 -4.11
N VAL A 70 9.13 -11.76 -4.97
CA VAL A 70 7.99 -10.87 -5.21
C VAL A 70 7.44 -11.19 -6.58
N GLU A 71 6.13 -11.41 -6.71
CA GLU A 71 5.47 -11.38 -8.01
C GLU A 71 4.79 -10.03 -8.20
N PHE A 72 5.03 -9.38 -9.33
CA PHE A 72 4.36 -8.13 -9.70
C PHE A 72 4.06 -8.15 -11.19
N ASP A 73 2.82 -7.82 -11.56
CA ASP A 73 2.38 -7.79 -12.96
C ASP A 73 2.70 -9.08 -13.77
N GLY A 74 2.50 -10.24 -13.12
CA GLY A 74 2.73 -11.56 -13.72
C GLY A 74 4.21 -11.96 -13.83
N GLN A 75 5.15 -11.13 -13.39
CA GLN A 75 6.57 -11.45 -13.37
C GLN A 75 7.03 -11.76 -11.94
N ARG A 76 7.93 -12.75 -11.78
CA ARG A 76 8.50 -13.16 -10.50
C ARG A 76 9.94 -12.68 -10.37
N TYR A 77 10.24 -12.02 -9.26
CA TYR A 77 11.54 -11.40 -8.97
C TYR A 77 12.13 -12.00 -7.69
N GLN A 78 13.37 -12.47 -7.78
CA GLN A 78 14.07 -13.14 -6.68
C GLN A 78 15.25 -12.31 -6.15
N GLY A 79 15.87 -11.49 -7.00
CA GLY A 79 16.99 -10.63 -6.64
C GLY A 79 16.58 -9.51 -5.69
N HIS A 80 17.44 -9.21 -4.71
CA HIS A 80 17.20 -8.11 -3.76
C HIS A 80 16.94 -6.78 -4.49
N HIS A 81 17.76 -6.45 -5.50
CA HIS A 81 17.64 -5.21 -6.24
C HIS A 81 16.31 -5.08 -6.99
N ASP A 82 15.84 -6.15 -7.63
CA ASP A 82 14.56 -6.13 -8.36
C ASP A 82 13.38 -6.01 -7.41
N LYS A 83 13.40 -6.78 -6.30
CA LYS A 83 12.36 -6.72 -5.27
C LYS A 83 12.25 -5.32 -4.68
N THR A 84 13.39 -4.70 -4.34
CA THR A 84 13.42 -3.35 -3.77
C THR A 84 13.00 -2.29 -4.78
N ARG A 85 13.33 -2.44 -6.07
CA ARG A 85 12.84 -1.56 -7.13
C ARG A 85 11.31 -1.55 -7.20
N ILE A 86 10.68 -2.71 -7.14
CA ILE A 86 9.20 -2.83 -7.10
C ILE A 86 8.65 -2.13 -5.87
N PHE A 87 9.23 -2.39 -4.69
CA PHE A 87 8.82 -1.73 -3.45
C PHE A 87 8.83 -0.19 -3.57
N TYR A 88 9.92 0.38 -4.07
CA TYR A 88 10.03 1.84 -4.23
C TYR A 88 9.07 2.39 -5.29
N SER A 89 8.78 1.64 -6.36
CA SER A 89 7.74 2.02 -7.32
C SER A 89 6.36 2.08 -6.66
N LEU A 90 6.02 1.11 -5.81
CA LEU A 90 4.75 1.13 -5.08
C LEU A 90 4.70 2.26 -4.04
N GLN A 91 5.82 2.51 -3.34
CA GLN A 91 5.92 3.61 -2.38
C GLN A 91 5.70 4.96 -3.05
N PHE A 92 6.27 5.15 -4.24
CA PHE A 92 6.07 6.35 -5.02
C PHE A 92 4.59 6.55 -5.42
N GLU A 93 3.94 5.50 -5.94
CA GLU A 93 2.51 5.61 -6.31
C GLU A 93 1.62 5.83 -5.08
N LYS A 94 1.93 5.23 -3.92
CA LYS A 94 1.26 5.57 -2.64
C LYS A 94 1.40 7.05 -2.31
N GLN A 95 2.61 7.61 -2.38
CA GLN A 95 2.83 9.02 -2.06
C GLN A 95 2.04 9.94 -3.00
N LYS A 96 1.99 9.61 -4.28
CA LYS A 96 1.22 10.32 -5.29
C LYS A 96 -0.28 10.23 -5.03
N HIS A 97 -0.79 9.06 -4.61
CA HIS A 97 -2.18 8.89 -4.17
C HIS A 97 -2.51 9.82 -3.00
N ILE A 98 -1.68 9.82 -1.95
CA ILE A 98 -1.85 10.70 -0.77
C ILE A 98 -1.90 12.16 -1.19
N ASN A 99 -0.97 12.60 -2.05
CA ASN A 99 -0.91 13.98 -2.52
C ASN A 99 -2.20 14.37 -3.27
N ARG A 100 -2.71 13.51 -4.15
CA ARG A 100 -3.99 13.76 -4.85
C ARG A 100 -5.16 13.90 -3.90
N VAL A 101 -5.24 13.07 -2.87
CA VAL A 101 -6.29 13.17 -1.84
C VAL A 101 -6.18 14.49 -1.08
N LEU A 102 -4.97 14.88 -0.67
CA LEU A 102 -4.72 16.15 0.01
C LEU A 102 -5.12 17.36 -0.84
N ASP A 103 -4.83 17.34 -2.13
CA ASP A 103 -5.19 18.44 -3.03
C ASP A 103 -6.71 18.55 -3.20
N ARG A 104 -7.44 17.44 -3.29
CA ARG A 104 -8.91 17.44 -3.29
C ARG A 104 -9.49 18.00 -1.98
N ILE A 105 -8.90 17.66 -0.83
CA ILE A 105 -9.34 18.21 0.47
C ILE A 105 -9.15 19.72 0.50
N LYS A 106 -8.01 20.24 0.00
CA LYS A 106 -7.77 21.69 -0.09
C LYS A 106 -8.78 22.39 -0.98
N GLU A 107 -9.15 21.77 -2.10
CA GLU A 107 -10.17 22.29 -3.01
C GLU A 107 -11.54 22.36 -2.33
N ILE A 108 -11.98 21.29 -1.67
CA ILE A 108 -13.24 21.25 -0.92
C ILE A 108 -13.25 22.33 0.17
N ARG A 109 -12.14 22.49 0.91
CA ARG A 109 -12.01 23.54 1.93
C ARG A 109 -12.13 24.93 1.33
N ARG A 110 -11.48 25.19 0.19
CA ARG A 110 -11.59 26.47 -0.52
C ARG A 110 -13.03 26.77 -0.94
N ILE A 111 -13.77 25.78 -1.42
CA ILE A 111 -15.19 25.92 -1.77
C ILE A 111 -16.01 26.25 -0.52
N TYR A 112 -15.80 25.51 0.58
CA TYR A 112 -16.48 25.77 1.84
C TYR A 112 -16.24 27.19 2.34
N ASP A 113 -14.98 27.62 2.42
CA ASP A 113 -14.60 28.96 2.88
C ASP A 113 -15.27 30.03 2.00
N TYR A 114 -15.25 29.87 0.66
CA TYR A 114 -15.95 30.78 -0.25
C TYR A 114 -17.45 30.87 0.06
N THR A 115 -18.15 29.73 0.15
CA THR A 115 -19.59 29.71 0.42
C THR A 115 -19.95 30.30 1.79
N PHE A 116 -19.11 30.08 2.80
CA PHE A 116 -19.29 30.63 4.14
C PHE A 116 -19.15 32.16 4.12
N TYR A 117 -18.09 32.70 3.50
CA TYR A 117 -17.87 34.14 3.40
C TYR A 117 -18.95 34.85 2.58
N SER A 118 -19.40 34.26 1.47
CA SER A 118 -20.51 34.81 0.69
C SER A 118 -21.80 34.95 1.53
N ARG A 119 -22.20 33.90 2.25
CA ARG A 119 -23.38 33.94 3.13
C ARG A 119 -23.27 34.97 4.24
N MET A 120 -22.10 35.10 4.86
CA MET A 120 -21.85 36.09 5.90
C MET A 120 -21.90 37.53 5.39
N ASN A 121 -21.46 37.78 4.15
CA ASN A 121 -21.55 39.10 3.53
C ASN A 121 -22.99 39.45 3.13
N ASP A 122 -23.75 38.50 2.58
CA ASP A 122 -25.15 38.73 2.22
C ASP A 122 -26.02 39.08 3.45
N LEU A 123 -25.75 38.45 4.61
CA LEU A 123 -26.42 38.77 5.88
C LEU A 123 -26.07 40.16 6.43
N LYS A 124 -24.89 40.72 6.10
CA LYS A 124 -24.50 42.07 6.51
C LYS A 124 -25.11 43.18 5.66
N ILE A 125 -25.50 42.88 4.42
CA ILE A 125 -26.13 43.86 3.51
C ILE A 125 -27.63 44.01 3.83
N LEU A 126 -28.24 42.99 4.45
CA LEU A 126 -29.66 42.97 4.82
C LEU A 126 -29.97 43.56 6.21
N ASN A 127 -28.95 43.93 7.00
CA ASN A 127 -29.08 44.59 8.31
C ASN A 127 -28.58 46.04 8.23
#